data_AF-A0A1Y1HL70-F1
#
_entry.id   AF-A0A1Y1HL70-F1
#
_cell.length_a   1.000
_cell.length_b   1.000
_cell.length_c   1.000
_cell.angle_alpha   90.00
_cell.angle_beta   90.00
_cell.angle_gamma   90.00
#
_symmetry.space_group_name_H-M   'P 1'
#
loop_
_entity.id
_entity.type
_entity.pdbx_description
1 polymer ?
#
loop_
_entity_poly.entity_id
_entity_poly.type
_entity_poly.pdbx_seq_one_letter_code
_entity_poly.pdbx_strand_id
1 'polypeptide(L)'
;MVYSHADAAGWTLYWITYGIMAVTALIFFAMSLRRPIQQRSHHYTSFLIVAIASLAYYAMASQGGNTRIRVYQGPADSYRQIFWARYVDWFFTTPLLLLDLVLLSNLSKLRIAAIMVADIFMILTGLFGAVEARSNKWGWFVFGCIFMLYIFYELLVNVRKGAYARGGQHGMLYSVLLVWLLILWVQYPVVWGLAEGSSTVSSDTEIAWYAALDICAKCVFGFILLLGIESIDRKRAATGSSNKPPMPAGTTRTGASAAPAAAAPEVVRDVV
;
A
#
# COMPACT_ATOMS: atom_id res chain seq x y z
N MET A 1 -8.41 21.65 34.18
CA MET A 1 -8.36 21.18 32.79
C MET A 1 -7.15 20.27 32.62
N VAL A 2 -7.36 18.99 32.30
CA VAL A 2 -6.28 18.02 32.05
C VAL A 2 -6.18 17.80 30.53
N TYR A 3 -4.99 17.96 29.95
CA TYR A 3 -4.79 17.82 28.52
C TYR A 3 -3.61 16.90 28.21
N SER A 4 -3.90 15.72 27.68
CA SER A 4 -2.87 14.80 27.16
C SER A 4 -2.45 15.27 25.78
N HIS A 5 -1.20 15.70 25.66
CA HIS A 5 -0.59 16.21 24.44
C HIS A 5 0.83 15.69 24.31
N ALA A 6 1.41 15.83 23.13
CA ALA A 6 2.79 15.42 22.90
C ALA A 6 3.77 16.42 23.52
N ASP A 7 4.83 15.87 24.11
CA ASP A 7 5.95 16.60 24.70
C ASP A 7 7.15 16.59 23.75
N ALA A 8 8.28 17.16 24.20
CA ALA A 8 9.50 17.28 23.39
C ALA A 8 9.97 15.96 22.77
N ALA A 9 9.80 14.83 23.47
CA ALA A 9 10.17 13.52 22.96
C ALA A 9 9.26 13.09 21.80
N GLY A 10 7.94 13.21 21.93
CA GLY A 10 6.99 12.97 20.84
C GLY A 10 7.27 13.84 19.61
N TRP A 11 7.50 15.14 19.78
CA TRP A 11 7.84 16.04 18.67
C TRP A 11 9.15 15.65 17.98
N THR A 12 10.17 15.29 18.76
CA THR A 12 11.46 14.81 18.23
C THR A 12 11.29 13.54 17.41
N LEU A 13 10.48 12.58 17.89
CA LEU A 13 10.18 11.34 17.17
C LEU A 13 9.49 11.59 15.84
N TYR A 14 8.57 12.56 15.76
CA TYR A 14 7.97 12.93 14.48
C TYR A 14 9.01 13.50 13.49
N TRP A 15 9.93 14.37 13.93
CA TRP A 15 11.01 14.87 13.07
C TRP A 15 11.97 13.77 12.60
N ILE A 16 12.33 12.84 13.49
CA ILE A 16 13.16 11.68 13.13
C ILE A 16 12.45 10.82 12.08
N THR A 17 11.17 10.53 12.30
CA THR A 17 10.39 9.69 11.39
C THR A 17 10.18 10.36 10.04
N TYR A 18 9.92 11.66 10.01
CA TYR A 18 9.93 12.46 8.79
C TYR A 18 11.24 12.28 8.00
N GLY A 19 12.39 12.43 8.67
CA GLY A 19 13.70 12.28 8.03
C GLY A 19 13.91 10.88 7.44
N ILE A 20 13.53 9.83 8.16
CA ILE A 20 13.62 8.44 7.69
C ILE A 20 12.74 8.23 6.46
N MET A 21 11.49 8.70 6.48
CA MET A 21 10.55 8.58 5.36
C MET A 21 11.06 9.34 4.13
N ALA A 22 11.52 10.57 4.30
CA ALA A 22 12.06 11.41 3.24
C ALA A 22 13.29 10.78 2.56
N VAL A 23 14.25 10.32 3.36
CA VAL A 23 15.46 9.64 2.83
C VAL A 23 15.07 8.35 2.11
N THR A 24 14.15 7.57 2.67
CA THR A 24 13.67 6.34 2.02
C THR A 24 12.99 6.65 0.69
N ALA A 25 12.21 7.74 0.61
CA ALA A 25 11.59 8.19 -0.64
C ALA A 25 12.63 8.51 -1.71
N LEU A 26 13.70 9.24 -1.36
CA LEU A 26 14.80 9.52 -2.27
C LEU A 26 15.50 8.25 -2.75
N ILE A 27 15.71 7.27 -1.86
CA ILE A 27 16.30 5.97 -2.20
C ILE A 27 15.40 5.22 -3.19
N PHE A 28 14.11 5.07 -2.91
CA PHE A 28 13.18 4.36 -3.81
C PHE A 28 13.03 5.05 -5.16
N PHE A 29 13.01 6.39 -5.17
CA PHE A 29 13.04 7.16 -6.40
C PHE A 29 14.32 6.87 -7.21
N ALA A 30 15.50 6.92 -6.57
CA ALA A 30 16.77 6.62 -7.23
C ALA A 30 16.85 5.17 -7.74
N MET A 31 16.33 4.19 -6.98
CA MET A 31 16.20 2.80 -7.43
C MET A 31 15.32 2.71 -8.68
N SER A 32 14.22 3.47 -8.74
CA SER A 32 13.32 3.49 -9.90
C SER A 32 14.04 3.93 -11.18
N LEU A 33 14.97 4.90 -11.10
CA LEU A 33 15.69 5.43 -12.26
C LEU A 33 16.56 4.37 -12.95
N ARG A 34 16.96 3.32 -12.23
CA ARG A 34 17.78 2.20 -12.75
C ARG A 34 16.97 1.13 -13.47
N ARG A 35 15.64 1.26 -13.55
CA ARG A 35 14.75 0.27 -14.17
C ARG A 35 14.12 0.80 -15.46
N PRO A 36 13.80 -0.04 -16.46
CA PRO A 36 12.93 0.33 -17.58
C PRO A 36 11.53 0.73 -17.08
N ILE A 37 10.86 1.67 -17.75
CA ILE A 37 9.61 2.27 -17.28
C ILE A 37 8.49 1.23 -17.03
N GLN A 38 8.46 0.15 -17.82
CA GLN A 38 7.47 -0.92 -17.71
C GLN A 38 7.63 -1.79 -16.45
N GLN A 39 8.76 -1.68 -15.75
CA GLN A 39 9.08 -2.45 -14.54
C GLN A 39 9.07 -1.59 -13.26
N ARG A 40 8.65 -0.33 -13.36
CA ARG A 40 8.71 0.63 -12.25
C ARG A 40 7.48 0.62 -11.35
N SER A 41 6.44 -0.16 -11.64
CA SER A 41 5.17 -0.12 -10.90
C SER A 41 5.36 -0.17 -9.37
N HIS A 42 6.08 -1.19 -8.87
CA HIS A 42 6.37 -1.32 -7.44
C HIS A 42 7.28 -0.21 -6.88
N HIS A 43 8.18 0.34 -7.71
CA HIS A 43 9.02 1.45 -7.27
C HIS A 43 8.21 2.73 -7.11
N TYR A 44 7.25 2.98 -8.00
CA TYR A 44 6.37 4.14 -7.92
C TYR A 44 5.40 4.05 -6.74
N THR A 45 4.76 2.91 -6.53
CA THR A 45 3.89 2.69 -5.36
C THR A 45 4.67 2.82 -4.06
N SER A 46 5.81 2.13 -3.92
CA SER A 46 6.65 2.22 -2.72
C SER A 46 7.18 3.64 -2.49
N PHE A 47 7.60 4.36 -3.54
CA PHE A 47 7.99 5.78 -3.44
C PHE A 47 6.84 6.64 -2.94
N LEU A 48 5.65 6.52 -3.54
CA LEU A 48 4.48 7.31 -3.16
C LEU A 48 4.09 7.07 -1.71
N ILE A 49 4.16 5.81 -1.23
CA ILE A 49 3.88 5.46 0.17
C ILE A 49 4.75 6.27 1.13
N VAL A 50 6.07 6.21 0.97
CA VAL A 50 6.99 6.89 1.89
C VAL A 50 7.04 8.40 1.66
N ALA A 51 6.75 8.89 0.46
CA ALA A 51 6.66 10.33 0.18
C ALA A 51 5.42 10.95 0.85
N ILE A 52 4.26 10.30 0.75
CA ILE A 52 3.03 10.74 1.43
C ILE A 52 3.21 10.69 2.94
N ALA A 53 3.76 9.59 3.47
CA ALA A 53 4.06 9.47 4.89
C ALA A 53 5.02 10.57 5.34
N SER A 54 6.09 10.85 4.58
CA SER A 54 7.00 11.96 4.87
C SER A 54 6.25 13.29 5.02
N LEU A 55 5.33 13.63 4.11
CA LEU A 55 4.57 14.88 4.20
C LEU A 55 3.64 14.91 5.43
N ALA A 56 3.01 13.77 5.77
CA ALA A 56 2.16 13.68 6.95
C ALA A 56 2.98 13.80 8.26
N TYR A 57 4.14 13.14 8.34
CA TYR A 57 5.05 13.28 9.48
C TYR A 57 5.60 14.70 9.60
N TYR A 58 5.88 15.39 8.49
CA TYR A 58 6.22 16.82 8.52
C TYR A 58 5.07 17.67 9.07
N ALA A 59 3.84 17.42 8.63
CA ALA A 59 2.66 18.14 9.13
C ALA A 59 2.46 17.92 10.64
N MET A 60 2.64 16.69 11.14
CA MET A 60 2.54 16.39 12.57
C MET A 60 3.73 16.99 13.36
N ALA A 61 4.95 16.91 12.84
CA ALA A 61 6.15 17.46 13.48
C ALA A 61 6.12 18.99 13.61
N SER A 62 5.52 19.67 12.62
CA SER A 62 5.25 21.11 12.64
C SER A 62 4.03 21.49 13.48
N GLN A 63 3.52 20.56 14.30
CA GLN A 63 2.36 20.71 15.19
C GLN A 63 1.04 21.00 14.47
N GLY A 64 0.97 20.74 13.17
CA GLY A 64 -0.25 20.71 12.39
C GLY A 64 -0.98 19.37 12.51
N GLY A 65 -2.08 19.22 11.78
CA GLY A 65 -2.70 17.91 11.59
C GLY A 65 -3.26 17.26 12.85
N ASN A 66 -3.57 18.04 13.89
CA ASN A 66 -4.13 17.55 15.14
C ASN A 66 -5.33 18.39 15.61
N THR A 67 -6.12 17.83 16.51
CA THR A 67 -7.26 18.48 17.15
C THR A 67 -7.39 18.02 18.59
N ARG A 68 -8.18 18.73 19.39
CA ARG A 68 -8.41 18.45 20.80
C ARG A 68 -9.81 17.84 20.99
N ILE A 69 -9.86 16.60 21.49
CA ILE A 69 -11.11 15.87 21.73
C ILE A 69 -11.27 15.61 23.23
N ARG A 70 -12.51 15.70 23.73
CA ARG A 70 -12.82 15.39 25.13
C ARG A 70 -12.69 13.88 25.37
N VAL A 71 -12.07 13.49 26.47
CA VAL A 71 -11.87 12.07 26.82
C VAL A 71 -13.21 11.45 27.23
N TYR A 72 -13.54 10.31 26.63
CA TYR A 72 -14.69 9.49 27.02
C TYR A 72 -14.40 8.84 28.38
N GLN A 73 -15.33 8.97 29.35
CA GLN A 73 -15.19 8.44 30.72
C GLN A 73 -13.95 8.95 31.52
N GLY A 74 -13.30 10.03 31.08
CA GLY A 74 -12.25 10.69 31.85
C GLY A 74 -12.80 11.66 32.91
N PRO A 75 -11.93 12.23 33.77
CA PRO A 75 -12.30 13.30 34.68
C PRO A 75 -13.01 14.46 33.97
N ALA A 76 -13.80 15.26 34.70
CA ALA A 76 -14.35 16.50 34.16
C ALA A 76 -13.22 17.38 33.58
N ASP A 77 -13.47 18.00 32.42
CA ASP A 77 -12.50 18.81 31.68
C ASP A 77 -11.18 18.12 31.31
N SER A 78 -11.24 16.82 31.00
CA SER A 78 -10.14 16.06 30.41
C SER A 78 -10.21 15.97 28.89
N TYR A 79 -9.08 16.21 28.22
CA TYR A 79 -8.97 16.23 26.76
C TYR A 79 -7.71 15.52 26.28
N ARG A 80 -7.75 15.02 25.05
CA ARG A 80 -6.64 14.37 24.36
C ARG A 80 -6.39 15.02 23.01
N GLN A 81 -5.11 15.18 22.68
CA GLN A 81 -4.65 15.54 21.34
C GLN A 81 -4.80 14.33 20.40
N ILE A 82 -5.54 14.52 19.31
CA ILE A 82 -5.78 13.52 18.28
C ILE A 82 -5.11 13.99 16.99
N PHE A 83 -4.18 13.20 16.47
CA PHE A 83 -3.39 13.52 15.27
C PHE A 83 -4.09 13.02 14.00
N TRP A 84 -5.15 13.71 13.56
CA TRP A 84 -5.95 13.28 12.40
C TRP A 84 -5.16 13.22 11.08
N ALA A 85 -4.02 13.92 10.94
CA ALA A 85 -3.18 13.86 9.74
C ALA A 85 -2.66 12.45 9.42
N ARG A 86 -2.48 11.56 10.41
CA ARG A 86 -2.10 10.17 10.13
C ARG A 86 -3.19 9.38 9.40
N TYR A 87 -4.46 9.71 9.62
CA TYR A 87 -5.56 9.06 8.91
C TYR A 87 -5.60 9.55 7.47
N VAL A 88 -5.17 10.79 7.20
CA VAL A 88 -4.97 11.27 5.82
C VAL A 88 -3.80 10.54 5.16
N ASP A 89 -2.68 10.32 5.85
CA ASP A 89 -1.60 9.43 5.37
C ASP A 89 -2.18 8.05 5.01
N TRP A 90 -2.75 7.36 5.98
CA TRP A 90 -3.21 5.99 5.83
C TRP A 90 -4.27 5.86 4.74
N PHE A 91 -5.18 6.84 4.60
CA PHE A 91 -6.17 6.86 3.53
C PHE A 91 -5.57 6.67 2.13
N PHE A 92 -4.35 7.19 1.89
CA PHE A 92 -3.63 6.97 0.65
C PHE A 92 -2.65 5.81 0.71
N THR A 93 -1.93 5.64 1.81
CA THR A 93 -0.80 4.70 1.88
C THR A 93 -1.22 3.26 2.14
N THR A 94 -2.30 3.00 2.87
CA THR A 94 -2.79 1.62 3.07
C THR A 94 -3.34 1.00 1.78
N PRO A 95 -4.10 1.71 0.92
CA PRO A 95 -4.47 1.17 -0.39
C PRO A 95 -3.25 0.93 -1.30
N LEU A 96 -2.21 1.77 -1.22
CA LEU A 96 -0.98 1.59 -1.99
C LEU A 96 -0.15 0.39 -1.49
N LEU A 97 -0.09 0.13 -0.18
CA LEU A 97 0.53 -1.06 0.38
C LEU A 97 -0.19 -2.33 -0.08
N LEU A 98 -1.53 -2.31 -0.08
CA LEU A 98 -2.33 -3.40 -0.62
C LEU A 98 -2.13 -3.55 -2.12
N LEU A 99 -2.01 -2.45 -2.87
CA LEU A 99 -1.70 -2.45 -4.29
C LEU A 99 -0.38 -3.19 -4.58
N ASP A 100 0.66 -2.93 -3.79
CA ASP A 100 1.95 -3.63 -3.90
C ASP A 100 1.81 -5.15 -3.73
N LEU A 101 0.95 -5.60 -2.82
CA LEU A 101 0.66 -7.03 -2.65
C LEU A 101 -0.17 -7.61 -3.81
N VAL A 102 -1.23 -6.93 -4.24
CA VAL A 102 -2.10 -7.45 -5.31
C VAL A 102 -1.42 -7.45 -6.67
N LEU A 103 -0.47 -6.55 -6.93
CA LEU A 103 0.33 -6.53 -8.16
C LEU A 103 1.25 -7.75 -8.30
N LEU A 104 1.58 -8.43 -7.18
CA LEU A 104 2.25 -9.73 -7.18
C LEU A 104 1.31 -10.90 -7.47
N SER A 105 0.01 -10.66 -7.54
CA SER A 105 -1.04 -11.65 -7.78
C SER A 105 -1.73 -11.45 -9.14
N ASN A 106 -2.65 -12.34 -9.51
CA ASN A 106 -3.50 -12.20 -10.69
C ASN A 106 -4.97 -12.13 -10.29
N LEU A 107 -5.38 -11.03 -9.66
CA LEU A 107 -6.76 -10.79 -9.24
C LEU A 107 -7.56 -10.01 -10.28
N SER A 108 -8.88 -10.19 -10.25
CA SER A 108 -9.79 -9.37 -11.06
C SER A 108 -9.81 -7.92 -10.56
N LYS A 109 -9.95 -6.98 -11.49
CA LYS A 109 -9.99 -5.54 -11.19
C LYS A 109 -11.09 -5.18 -10.18
N LEU A 110 -12.26 -5.83 -10.29
CA LEU A 110 -13.37 -5.59 -9.37
C LEU A 110 -13.04 -6.03 -7.93
N ARG A 111 -12.34 -7.15 -7.76
CA ARG A 111 -11.92 -7.61 -6.43
C ARG A 111 -10.84 -6.71 -5.83
N ILE A 112 -9.90 -6.24 -6.65
CA ILE A 112 -8.90 -5.23 -6.23
C ILE A 112 -9.62 -3.95 -5.75
N ALA A 113 -10.59 -3.45 -6.51
CA ALA A 113 -11.37 -2.28 -6.13
C ALA A 113 -12.14 -2.50 -4.81
N ALA A 114 -12.75 -3.68 -4.61
CA ALA A 114 -13.43 -4.01 -3.37
C ALA A 114 -12.49 -4.03 -2.15
N ILE A 115 -11.28 -4.57 -2.30
CA ILE A 115 -10.25 -4.56 -1.25
C ILE A 115 -9.86 -3.11 -0.91
N MET A 116 -9.60 -2.28 -1.92
CA MET A 116 -9.22 -0.88 -1.72
C MET A 116 -10.32 -0.06 -1.04
N VAL A 117 -11.59 -0.25 -1.44
CA VAL A 117 -12.73 0.46 -0.84
C VAL A 117 -12.95 0.01 0.61
N ALA A 118 -12.82 -1.28 0.91
CA ALA A 118 -12.89 -1.78 2.28
C ALA A 118 -11.78 -1.19 3.16
N ASP A 119 -10.56 -1.06 2.63
CA ASP A 119 -9.43 -0.42 3.31
C ASP A 119 -9.69 1.06 3.58
N ILE A 120 -10.23 1.80 2.61
CA ILE A 120 -10.65 3.18 2.82
C ILE A 120 -11.70 3.28 3.94
N PHE A 121 -12.71 2.41 3.96
CA PHE A 121 -13.69 2.40 5.04
C PHE A 121 -13.08 2.03 6.40
N MET A 122 -12.11 1.12 6.45
CA MET A 122 -11.36 0.82 7.66
C MET A 122 -10.69 2.08 8.23
N ILE A 123 -10.00 2.87 7.39
CA ILE A 123 -9.34 4.11 7.83
C ILE A 123 -10.34 5.18 8.25
N LEU A 124 -11.40 5.41 7.46
CA LEU A 124 -12.41 6.44 7.76
C LEU A 124 -13.17 6.14 9.05
N THR A 125 -13.54 4.89 9.29
CA THR A 125 -14.20 4.50 10.55
C THR A 125 -13.26 4.68 11.74
N GLY A 126 -11.97 4.35 11.62
CA GLY A 126 -10.97 4.67 12.65
C GLY A 126 -10.87 6.17 12.96
N LEU A 127 -10.87 7.02 11.93
CA LEU A 127 -10.87 8.48 12.08
C LEU A 127 -12.14 8.97 12.78
N PHE A 128 -13.31 8.52 12.35
CA PHE A 128 -14.59 8.89 12.97
C PHE A 128 -14.66 8.49 14.44
N GLY A 129 -14.11 7.32 14.80
CA GLY A 129 -13.98 6.92 16.19
C GLY A 129 -13.00 7.81 16.98
N ALA A 130 -11.87 8.20 16.38
CA ALA A 130 -10.83 9.00 17.04
C ALA A 130 -11.33 10.42 17.39
N VAL A 131 -12.22 10.98 16.57
CA VAL A 131 -12.81 12.32 16.81
C VAL A 131 -14.15 12.29 17.55
N GLU A 132 -14.66 11.11 17.91
CA GLU A 132 -15.90 10.96 18.68
C GLU A 132 -15.62 11.01 20.19
N ALA A 133 -16.31 11.91 20.91
CA ALA A 133 -16.13 12.11 22.34
C ALA A 133 -17.02 11.20 23.21
N ARG A 134 -17.98 10.50 22.60
CA ARG A 134 -18.94 9.60 23.28
C ARG A 134 -18.56 8.13 23.13
N SER A 135 -19.32 7.25 23.78
CA SER A 135 -19.19 5.79 23.71
C SER A 135 -19.27 5.23 22.29
N ASN A 136 -19.95 5.93 21.38
CA ASN A 136 -20.16 5.53 19.98
C ASN A 136 -18.84 5.30 19.22
N LYS A 137 -17.70 5.82 19.71
CA LYS A 137 -16.38 5.53 19.15
C LYS A 137 -16.06 4.04 19.05
N TRP A 138 -16.57 3.22 19.97
CA TRP A 138 -16.34 1.78 19.96
C TRP A 138 -17.15 1.08 18.87
N GLY A 139 -18.30 1.63 18.46
CA GLY A 139 -19.02 1.16 17.28
C GLY A 139 -18.20 1.40 16.00
N TRP A 140 -17.62 2.60 15.87
CA TRP A 140 -16.70 2.92 14.76
C TRP A 140 -15.48 1.99 14.74
N PHE A 141 -14.88 1.72 15.90
CA PHE A 141 -13.78 0.76 16.04
C PHE A 141 -14.16 -0.64 15.55
N VAL A 142 -15.32 -1.16 15.97
CA VAL A 142 -15.81 -2.48 15.54
C VAL A 142 -16.01 -2.54 14.03
N PHE A 143 -16.59 -1.50 13.41
CA PHE A 143 -16.73 -1.44 11.96
C PHE A 143 -15.36 -1.47 11.26
N GLY A 144 -14.38 -0.71 11.75
CA GLY A 144 -13.00 -0.75 11.24
C GLY A 144 -12.39 -2.15 11.32
N CYS A 145 -12.53 -2.84 12.45
CA CYS A 145 -12.06 -4.21 12.60
C CYS A 145 -12.76 -5.20 11.64
N ILE A 146 -14.05 -5.04 11.36
CA ILE A 146 -14.77 -5.87 10.38
C ILE A 146 -14.18 -5.70 8.98
N PHE A 147 -13.93 -4.45 8.55
CA PHE A 147 -13.27 -4.20 7.27
C PHE A 147 -11.85 -4.79 7.23
N MET A 148 -11.08 -4.67 8.32
CA MET A 148 -9.75 -5.28 8.44
C MET A 148 -9.80 -6.80 8.28
N LEU A 149 -10.76 -7.48 8.91
CA LEU A 149 -10.93 -8.92 8.79
C LEU A 149 -11.29 -9.36 7.36
N TYR A 150 -12.11 -8.58 6.65
CA TYR A 150 -12.39 -8.82 5.24
C TYR A 150 -11.12 -8.70 4.37
N ILE A 151 -10.31 -7.65 4.58
CA ILE A 151 -9.04 -7.47 3.88
C ILE A 151 -8.10 -8.65 4.17
N PHE A 152 -7.99 -9.06 5.44
CA PHE A 152 -7.15 -10.20 5.82
C PHE A 152 -7.60 -11.50 5.16
N TYR A 153 -8.90 -11.76 5.09
CA TYR A 153 -9.44 -12.90 4.35
C TYR A 153 -9.03 -12.88 2.88
N GLU A 154 -9.21 -11.73 2.21
CA GLU A 154 -8.83 -11.57 0.80
C GLU A 154 -7.34 -11.81 0.59
N LEU A 155 -6.48 -11.26 1.46
CA LEU A 155 -5.04 -11.45 1.41
C LEU A 155 -4.63 -12.91 1.64
N LEU A 156 -5.09 -13.52 2.73
CA LEU A 156 -4.71 -14.88 3.13
C LEU A 156 -5.16 -15.95 2.13
N VAL A 157 -6.31 -15.75 1.48
CA VAL A 157 -6.94 -16.77 0.64
C VAL A 157 -6.78 -16.42 -0.85
N ASN A 158 -7.41 -15.33 -1.29
CA ASN A 158 -7.59 -15.05 -2.71
C ASN A 158 -6.33 -14.49 -3.35
N VAL A 159 -5.72 -13.48 -2.73
CA VAL A 159 -4.52 -12.82 -3.25
C VAL A 159 -3.33 -13.79 -3.19
N ARG A 160 -3.19 -14.53 -2.09
CA ARG A 160 -2.19 -15.60 -1.97
C ARG A 160 -2.31 -16.64 -3.08
N LYS A 161 -3.51 -17.18 -3.30
CA LYS A 161 -3.75 -18.14 -4.39
C LYS A 161 -3.36 -17.54 -5.76
N GLY A 162 -3.73 -16.29 -6.00
CA GLY A 162 -3.37 -15.56 -7.22
C GLY A 162 -1.86 -15.35 -7.39
N ALA A 163 -1.11 -15.12 -6.31
CA ALA A 163 0.34 -14.95 -6.35
C ALA A 163 1.07 -16.25 -6.70
N TYR A 164 0.67 -17.38 -6.10
CA TYR A 164 1.25 -18.69 -6.45
C TYR A 164 0.90 -19.13 -7.87
N ALA A 165 -0.26 -18.73 -8.40
CA ALA A 165 -0.62 -18.96 -9.80
C ALA A 165 0.29 -18.21 -10.81
N ARG A 166 0.95 -17.12 -10.40
CA ARG A 166 1.94 -16.41 -11.22
C ARG A 166 3.33 -17.05 -11.19
N GLY A 167 3.59 -17.94 -10.22
CA GLY A 167 4.84 -18.68 -10.08
C GLY A 167 5.33 -18.75 -8.64
N GLY A 168 6.07 -19.81 -8.31
CA GLY A 168 6.51 -20.10 -6.93
C GLY A 168 7.34 -18.97 -6.31
N GLN A 169 8.19 -18.28 -7.08
CA GLN A 169 9.00 -17.17 -6.57
C GLN A 169 8.15 -15.95 -6.18
N HIS A 170 7.14 -15.60 -6.98
CA HIS A 170 6.19 -14.54 -6.64
C HIS A 170 5.33 -14.93 -5.44
N GLY A 171 4.86 -16.18 -5.37
CA GLY A 171 4.12 -16.72 -4.22
C GLY A 171 4.92 -16.67 -2.91
N MET A 172 6.22 -16.98 -2.95
CA MET A 172 7.11 -16.87 -1.79
C MET A 172 7.29 -15.43 -1.34
N LEU A 173 7.66 -14.51 -2.25
CA LEU A 173 7.84 -13.09 -1.91
C LEU A 173 6.55 -12.50 -1.32
N TYR A 174 5.42 -12.80 -1.97
CA TYR A 174 4.09 -12.43 -1.48
C TYR A 174 3.85 -12.96 -0.05
N SER A 175 4.19 -14.22 0.23
CA SER A 175 3.95 -14.81 1.55
C SER A 175 4.78 -14.14 2.65
N VAL A 176 6.03 -13.77 2.36
CA VAL A 176 6.89 -13.02 3.29
C VAL A 176 6.29 -11.65 3.59
N LEU A 177 5.92 -10.89 2.54
CA LEU A 177 5.32 -9.57 2.69
C LEU A 177 3.96 -9.63 3.38
N LEU A 178 3.15 -10.64 3.10
CA LEU A 178 1.86 -10.86 3.74
C LEU A 178 2.02 -11.07 5.26
N VAL A 179 2.88 -12.00 5.68
CA VAL A 179 3.09 -12.28 7.10
C VAL A 179 3.62 -11.03 7.82
N TRP A 180 4.57 -10.33 7.21
CA TRP A 180 5.09 -9.07 7.72
C TRP A 180 3.97 -8.03 7.92
N LEU A 181 3.13 -7.85 6.90
CA LEU A 181 2.02 -6.89 6.93
C LEU A 181 0.97 -7.26 7.99
N LEU A 182 0.54 -8.52 8.07
CA LEU A 182 -0.48 -8.94 9.04
C LEU A 182 -0.03 -8.75 10.49
N ILE A 183 1.22 -9.09 10.80
CA ILE A 183 1.78 -8.91 12.15
C ILE A 183 1.77 -7.44 12.55
N LEU A 184 2.14 -6.55 11.62
CA LEU A 184 2.15 -5.11 11.89
C LEU A 184 0.73 -4.55 11.97
N TRP A 185 -0.14 -4.88 11.02
CA TRP A 185 -1.48 -4.28 10.90
C TRP A 185 -2.39 -4.62 12.06
N VAL A 186 -2.26 -5.80 12.69
CA VAL A 186 -3.00 -6.13 13.92
C VAL A 186 -2.62 -5.22 15.10
N GLN A 187 -1.40 -4.67 15.11
CA GLN A 187 -0.97 -3.80 16.21
C GLN A 187 -1.59 -2.40 16.13
N TYR A 188 -1.89 -1.88 14.93
CA TYR A 188 -2.52 -0.55 14.76
C TYR A 188 -3.84 -0.40 15.54
N PRO A 189 -4.85 -1.30 15.42
CA PRO A 189 -6.07 -1.19 16.21
C PRO A 189 -5.85 -1.44 17.71
N VAL A 190 -4.81 -2.18 18.10
CA VAL A 190 -4.42 -2.32 19.52
C VAL A 190 -3.93 -0.98 20.06
N VAL A 191 -3.03 -0.32 19.33
CA VAL A 191 -2.57 1.03 19.67
C VAL A 191 -3.75 1.99 19.71
N TRP A 192 -4.64 1.95 18.72
CA TRP A 192 -5.84 2.78 18.66
C TRP A 192 -6.72 2.61 19.89
N GLY A 193 -6.98 1.37 20.31
CA GLY A 193 -7.79 1.06 21.49
C GLY A 193 -7.20 1.64 22.76
N LEU A 194 -5.87 1.60 22.91
CA LEU A 194 -5.14 2.13 24.06
C LEU A 194 -5.02 3.67 24.02
N ALA A 195 -4.82 4.25 22.84
CA ALA A 195 -4.59 5.67 22.66
C ALA A 195 -5.89 6.43 22.35
N GLU A 196 -6.32 6.52 21.10
CA GLU A 196 -7.49 7.31 20.69
C GLU A 196 -8.82 6.82 21.30
N GLY A 197 -8.93 5.50 21.52
CA GLY A 197 -10.09 4.84 22.09
C GLY A 197 -10.26 5.18 23.57
N SER A 198 -9.39 4.59 24.40
CA SER A 198 -9.47 4.62 25.87
C SER A 198 -8.66 5.73 26.52
N SER A 199 -7.75 6.41 25.80
CA SER A 199 -6.86 7.44 26.35
C SER A 199 -6.01 6.95 27.54
N THR A 200 -5.62 5.67 27.54
CA THR A 200 -4.85 5.04 28.63
C THR A 200 -3.35 5.25 28.51
N VAL A 201 -2.82 5.42 27.30
CA VAL A 201 -1.40 5.71 27.05
C VAL A 201 -1.15 7.18 26.77
N SER A 202 0.05 7.69 27.06
CA SER A 202 0.42 9.07 26.75
C SER A 202 0.45 9.33 25.24
N SER A 203 0.38 10.60 24.85
CA SER A 203 0.52 11.00 23.45
C SER A 203 1.92 10.65 22.91
N ASP A 204 2.97 10.76 23.71
CA ASP A 204 4.34 10.40 23.30
C ASP A 204 4.49 8.88 23.06
N THR A 205 3.87 8.05 23.90
CA THR A 205 3.86 6.59 23.69
C THR A 205 3.10 6.21 22.43
N GLU A 206 1.94 6.83 22.19
CA GLU A 206 1.17 6.67 20.95
C GLU A 206 2.04 7.02 19.72
N ILE A 207 2.74 8.16 19.76
CA ILE A 207 3.65 8.60 18.69
C ILE A 207 4.75 7.58 18.44
N ALA A 208 5.42 7.12 19.50
CA ALA A 208 6.50 6.15 19.38
C ALA A 208 6.04 4.84 18.74
N TRP A 209 4.87 4.34 19.15
CA TRP A 209 4.32 3.09 18.61
C TRP A 209 3.94 3.22 17.15
N TYR A 210 3.17 4.24 16.75
CA TYR A 210 2.80 4.41 15.34
C TYR A 210 4.00 4.75 14.46
N ALA A 211 4.98 5.53 14.94
CA ALA A 211 6.20 5.81 14.21
C ALA A 211 7.00 4.53 13.92
N ALA A 212 7.18 3.68 14.92
CA ALA A 212 7.86 2.40 14.75
C ALA A 212 7.11 1.48 13.77
N LEU A 213 5.79 1.36 13.94
CA LEU A 213 4.94 0.58 13.04
C LEU A 213 5.03 1.10 11.61
N ASP A 214 4.96 2.41 11.39
CA ASP A 214 5.02 3.01 10.06
C ASP A 214 6.37 2.83 9.39
N ILE A 215 7.49 2.97 10.11
CA ILE A 215 8.82 2.68 9.56
C ILE A 215 8.90 1.22 9.10
N CYS A 216 8.39 0.28 9.90
CA CYS A 216 8.36 -1.14 9.55
C CYS A 216 7.39 -1.45 8.39
N ALA A 217 6.22 -0.83 8.38
CA ALA A 217 5.16 -1.09 7.40
C ALA A 217 5.38 -0.38 6.06
N LYS A 218 6.17 0.70 6.03
CA LYS A 218 6.40 1.52 4.84
C LYS A 218 7.84 1.37 4.34
N CYS A 219 8.83 1.74 5.15
CA CYS A 219 10.24 1.70 4.74
C CYS A 219 10.74 0.25 4.61
N VAL A 220 10.66 -0.54 5.69
CA VAL A 220 11.19 -1.91 5.70
C VAL A 220 10.42 -2.79 4.72
N PHE A 221 9.09 -2.69 4.71
CA PHE A 221 8.25 -3.36 3.72
C PHE A 221 8.67 -3.05 2.28
N GLY A 222 8.85 -1.77 1.95
CA GLY A 222 9.29 -1.34 0.61
C GLY A 222 10.65 -1.91 0.24
N PHE A 223 11.62 -1.95 1.16
CA PHE A 223 12.91 -2.59 0.91
C PHE A 223 12.78 -4.10 0.65
N ILE A 224 12.01 -4.82 1.46
CA ILE A 224 11.77 -6.27 1.26
C ILE A 224 11.16 -6.50 -0.12
N LEU A 225 10.16 -5.71 -0.51
CA LEU A 225 9.48 -5.82 -1.80
C LEU A 225 10.43 -5.56 -2.98
N LEU A 226 11.09 -4.39 -3.00
CA LEU A 226 11.90 -3.97 -4.15
C LEU A 226 13.12 -4.85 -4.35
N LEU A 227 13.82 -5.21 -3.27
CA LEU A 227 14.97 -6.13 -3.32
C LEU A 227 14.52 -7.56 -3.68
N GLY A 228 13.35 -7.97 -3.20
CA GLY A 228 12.73 -9.24 -3.55
C GLY A 228 12.45 -9.36 -5.04
N ILE A 229 11.83 -8.34 -5.65
CA ILE A 229 11.59 -8.28 -7.09
C ILE A 229 12.90 -8.31 -7.88
N GLU A 230 13.90 -7.55 -7.45
CA GLU A 230 15.22 -7.56 -8.10
C GLU A 230 15.90 -8.93 -8.04
N SER A 231 15.75 -9.65 -6.93
CA SER A 231 16.24 -11.03 -6.81
C SER A 231 15.55 -11.98 -7.81
N ILE A 232 14.23 -11.85 -7.97
CA ILE A 232 13.44 -12.64 -8.94
C ILE A 232 13.90 -12.35 -10.37
N ASP A 233 14.03 -11.06 -10.73
CA ASP A 233 14.47 -10.64 -12.07
C ASP A 233 15.87 -11.19 -12.40
N ARG A 234 16.81 -11.10 -11.46
CA ARG A 234 18.18 -11.60 -11.64
C ARG A 234 18.20 -13.12 -11.85
N LYS A 235 17.46 -13.88 -11.04
CA LYS A 235 17.35 -15.34 -11.20
C LYS A 235 16.75 -15.71 -12.56
N ARG A 236 15.72 -14.98 -13.00
CA ARG A 236 15.10 -15.20 -14.30
C ARG A 236 16.09 -14.95 -15.45
N ALA A 237 16.87 -13.87 -15.38
CA ALA A 237 17.90 -13.57 -16.38
C ALA A 237 19.00 -14.66 -16.42
N ALA A 238 19.45 -15.15 -15.25
CA ALA A 238 20.47 -16.19 -15.16
C ALA A 238 20.01 -17.56 -15.71
N THR A 239 18.73 -17.90 -15.52
CA THR A 239 18.15 -19.17 -16.03
C THR A 239 17.82 -19.18 -17.53
N GLY A 240 18.10 -18.10 -18.27
CA GLY A 240 17.92 -18.06 -19.73
C GLY A 240 16.47 -18.14 -20.21
N SER A 241 15.47 -17.93 -19.33
CA SER A 241 14.05 -17.86 -19.70
C SER A 241 13.75 -16.58 -20.48
N SER A 242 14.20 -16.52 -21.73
CA SER A 242 13.91 -15.45 -22.68
C SER A 242 12.40 -15.27 -22.84
N ASN A 243 11.97 -14.02 -22.72
CA ASN A 243 10.59 -13.57 -22.76
C ASN A 243 10.07 -13.68 -24.21
N LYS A 244 9.64 -14.87 -24.66
CA LYS A 244 8.72 -14.93 -25.80
C LYS A 244 7.35 -14.49 -25.28
N PRO A 245 6.74 -13.42 -25.84
CA PRO A 245 5.34 -13.12 -25.57
C PRO A 245 4.49 -14.35 -25.89
N PRO A 246 3.37 -14.59 -25.19
CA PRO A 246 2.41 -15.60 -25.62
C PRO A 246 2.03 -15.32 -27.08
N MET A 247 2.22 -16.30 -27.97
CA MET A 247 1.67 -16.23 -29.31
C MET A 247 0.16 -15.96 -29.19
N PRO A 248 -0.41 -15.04 -29.99
CA PRO A 248 -1.85 -14.88 -30.07
C PRO A 248 -2.48 -16.24 -30.37
N ALA A 249 -3.43 -16.66 -29.54
CA ALA A 249 -4.23 -17.84 -29.81
C ALA A 249 -5.09 -17.55 -31.04
N GLY A 250 -4.67 -18.04 -32.20
CA GLY A 250 -5.42 -17.90 -33.45
C GLY A 250 -4.57 -17.52 -34.65
N THR A 251 -3.65 -18.38 -35.06
CA THR A 251 -3.28 -18.45 -36.49
C THR A 251 -2.90 -19.89 -36.81
N THR A 252 -3.94 -20.70 -37.04
CA THR A 252 -3.80 -21.94 -37.81
C THR A 252 -3.09 -21.60 -39.10
N ARG A 253 -1.89 -22.16 -39.27
CA ARG A 253 -1.08 -22.05 -40.47
C ARG A 253 -1.77 -22.88 -41.56
N THR A 254 -2.78 -22.32 -42.21
CA THR A 254 -3.33 -22.89 -43.45
C THR A 254 -2.26 -22.79 -44.51
N GLY A 255 -1.72 -23.94 -44.90
CA GLY A 255 -0.89 -24.05 -46.10
C GLY A 255 -1.69 -23.57 -47.30
N ALA A 256 -1.20 -22.52 -47.96
CA ALA A 256 -1.71 -22.09 -49.24
C ALA A 256 -0.61 -22.30 -50.28
N SER A 257 -0.93 -23.25 -51.15
CA SER A 257 -0.38 -23.54 -52.48
C SER A 257 0.26 -22.35 -53.20
N ALA A 258 1.32 -22.65 -53.96
CA ALA A 258 1.92 -21.78 -54.96
C ALA A 258 0.86 -21.16 -55.89
N ALA A 259 0.98 -19.85 -56.11
CA ALA A 259 0.21 -19.12 -57.12
C ALA A 259 1.03 -19.05 -58.43
N PRO A 260 0.42 -19.29 -59.60
CA PRO A 260 1.10 -19.10 -60.88
C PRO A 260 1.16 -17.61 -61.27
N ALA A 261 2.22 -17.24 -61.97
CA ALA A 261 2.47 -15.89 -62.48
C ALA A 261 1.39 -15.45 -63.48
N ALA A 262 0.80 -14.27 -63.25
CA ALA A 262 -0.09 -13.61 -64.20
C ALA A 262 0.69 -12.50 -64.94
N ALA A 263 0.60 -12.55 -66.27
CA ALA A 263 1.26 -11.67 -67.23
C ALA A 263 0.71 -10.23 -67.20
N ALA A 264 1.55 -9.28 -67.64
CA ALA A 264 1.23 -7.86 -67.78
C ALA A 264 0.17 -7.63 -68.87
N PRO A 265 -0.70 -6.60 -68.76
CA PRO A 265 -1.68 -6.30 -69.78
C PRO A 265 -1.06 -5.51 -70.95
N GLU A 266 -1.38 -5.98 -72.16
CA GLU A 266 -1.05 -5.38 -73.44
C GLU A 266 -1.99 -4.19 -73.71
N VAL A 267 -1.41 -3.08 -74.17
CA VAL A 267 -2.11 -1.85 -74.54
C VAL A 267 -2.80 -2.07 -75.88
N VAL A 268 -4.14 -1.98 -75.93
CA VAL A 268 -4.89 -1.88 -77.18
C VAL A 268 -5.59 -0.51 -77.23
N ARG A 269 -5.30 0.19 -78.32
CA ARG A 269 -5.81 1.50 -78.70
C ARG A 269 -7.15 1.38 -79.45
N ASP A 270 -7.92 2.48 -79.35
CA ASP A 270 -8.92 3.02 -80.28
C ASP A 270 -10.29 2.33 -80.39
N VAL A 271 -11.37 3.10 -80.24
CA VAL A 271 -12.24 3.61 -81.34
C VAL A 271 -13.53 4.29 -80.78
N VAL A 272 -13.76 5.51 -81.28
CA VAL A 272 -14.86 6.53 -81.11
C VAL A 272 -14.90 7.34 -79.81
#